data_AF-A0A503AQ84-F1
#
_entry.id   AF-A0A503AQ84-F1
#
_cell.length_a   1.000
_cell.length_b   1.000
_cell.length_c   1.000
_cell.angle_alpha   90.00
_cell.angle_beta   90.00
_cell.angle_gamma   90.00
#
_symmetry.space_group_name_H-M   'P 1'
#
loop_
_entity.id
_entity.type
_entity.pdbx_description
1 polymer ?
#
loop_
_entity_poly.entity_id
_entity_poly.type
_entity_poly.pdbx_seq_one_letter_code
_entity_poly.pdbx_strand_id
1 'polypeptide(L)'
;MSDTAESTYFVLQEIDPATGSAVAEARICVLDLKELGAILGCSSTQLSGSWELDPGDIQRLGAICIPPRELDPRLNRIEPWHPIRETPYLVHTNFELPLMLEGRKPLAVFQDAYPVEWLTEMLDRFDPFVRSGRLVRRIIDTPFTDAERARFPKFERWRRAFFALPDEEWRIDAYVLASKVSAKTGWNEALERMEGSLLGYEDWQNDWWVERRARGREAGIRPEK
;
A
#
# COMPACT_ATOMS: atom_id res chain seq x y z
N MET A 1 -8.97 -16.54 -34.39
CA MET A 1 -9.21 -15.28 -33.67
C MET A 1 -8.48 -15.42 -32.35
N SER A 2 -7.35 -14.72 -32.22
CA SER A 2 -6.46 -14.82 -31.06
C SER A 2 -7.05 -13.96 -29.95
N ASP A 3 -7.84 -14.57 -29.06
CA ASP A 3 -8.04 -14.03 -27.71
C ASP A 3 -6.70 -14.19 -26.98
N THR A 4 -5.79 -13.24 -27.19
CA THR A 4 -4.68 -13.05 -26.25
C THR A 4 -5.30 -12.51 -24.98
N ALA A 5 -5.71 -13.41 -24.08
CA ALA A 5 -6.01 -13.04 -22.71
C ALA A 5 -4.81 -12.24 -22.18
N GLU A 6 -5.04 -10.97 -21.84
CA GLU A 6 -4.00 -10.13 -21.26
C GLU A 6 -3.50 -10.81 -19.99
N SER A 7 -2.19 -11.08 -19.95
CA SER A 7 -1.54 -11.68 -18.78
C SER A 7 -1.75 -10.77 -17.57
N THR A 8 -2.49 -11.26 -16.58
CA THR A 8 -2.73 -10.53 -15.35
C THR A 8 -1.73 -11.01 -14.30
N TYR A 9 -0.97 -10.07 -13.75
CA TYR A 9 0.00 -10.35 -12.72
C TYR A 9 -0.63 -10.24 -11.34
N PHE A 10 -0.20 -11.12 -10.45
CA PHE A 10 -0.55 -11.10 -9.03
C PHE A 10 0.72 -11.21 -8.19
N VAL A 11 0.61 -10.84 -6.93
CA VAL A 11 1.67 -10.95 -5.95
C VAL A 11 1.20 -11.87 -4.85
N LEU A 12 2.02 -12.87 -4.59
CA LEU A 12 1.94 -13.72 -3.43
C LEU A 12 2.81 -13.15 -2.32
N GLN A 13 2.35 -13.23 -1.08
CA GLN A 13 3.04 -12.70 0.08
C GLN A 13 3.07 -13.73 1.20
N GLU A 14 4.20 -13.82 1.90
CA GLU A 14 4.27 -14.43 3.22
C GLU A 14 3.98 -13.34 4.25
N ILE A 15 2.94 -13.54 5.05
CA ILE A 15 2.56 -12.62 6.12
C ILE A 15 3.07 -13.11 7.45
N ASP A 16 3.85 -12.27 8.13
CA ASP A 16 4.26 -12.51 9.51
C ASP A 16 3.03 -12.36 10.43
N PRO A 17 2.61 -13.44 11.12
CA PRO A 17 1.43 -13.39 11.98
C PRO A 17 1.61 -12.45 13.19
N ALA A 18 2.84 -12.12 13.58
CA ALA A 18 3.08 -11.22 14.71
C ALA A 18 2.82 -9.75 14.35
N THR A 19 3.05 -9.35 13.10
CA THR A 19 2.94 -7.96 12.63
C THR A 19 1.82 -7.74 11.63
N GLY A 20 1.32 -8.79 10.97
CA GLY A 20 0.37 -8.69 9.85
C GLY A 20 0.98 -8.08 8.58
N SER A 21 2.31 -7.93 8.55
CA SER A 21 3.07 -7.36 7.44
C SER A 21 3.64 -8.43 6.53
N ALA A 22 3.87 -8.06 5.27
CA ALA A 22 4.59 -8.93 4.34
C ALA A 22 6.06 -9.05 4.76
N VAL A 23 6.63 -10.25 4.65
CA VAL A 23 8.07 -10.51 4.88
C VAL A 23 8.76 -11.09 3.65
N ALA A 24 8.00 -11.66 2.72
CA ALA A 24 8.46 -12.07 1.40
C ALA A 24 7.36 -11.86 0.37
N GLU A 25 7.75 -11.62 -0.89
CA GLU A 25 6.82 -11.54 -2.01
C GLU A 25 7.31 -12.37 -3.20
N ALA A 26 6.37 -12.92 -3.97
CA ALA A 26 6.64 -13.55 -5.25
C ALA A 26 5.59 -13.13 -6.28
N ARG A 27 6.03 -12.69 -7.47
CA ARG A 27 5.12 -12.39 -8.57
C ARG A 27 4.73 -13.66 -9.31
N ILE A 28 3.44 -13.77 -9.63
CA ILE A 28 2.86 -14.82 -10.47
C ILE A 28 2.12 -14.21 -11.65
N CYS A 29 1.90 -15.02 -12.67
CA CYS A 29 1.11 -14.68 -13.86
C CYS A 29 -0.01 -15.72 -14.00
N VAL A 30 -1.24 -15.26 -14.21
CA VAL A 30 -2.42 -16.10 -14.39
C VAL A 30 -3.22 -15.59 -15.60
N LEU A 31 -3.71 -16.50 -16.46
CA LEU A 31 -4.59 -16.14 -17.58
C LEU A 31 -6.07 -16.39 -17.27
N ASP A 32 -6.40 -17.48 -16.59
CA ASP A 32 -7.78 -17.81 -16.26
C ASP A 32 -8.22 -17.15 -14.95
N LEU A 33 -8.72 -15.92 -15.06
CA LEU A 33 -9.24 -15.16 -13.93
C LEU A 33 -10.52 -15.79 -13.33
N LYS A 34 -11.23 -16.62 -14.09
CA LYS A 34 -12.43 -17.31 -13.58
C LYS A 34 -12.03 -18.47 -12.69
N GLU A 35 -11.02 -19.23 -13.11
CA GLU A 35 -10.43 -20.29 -12.28
C GLU A 35 -9.75 -19.72 -11.04
N LEU A 36 -9.02 -18.61 -11.18
CA LEU A 36 -8.47 -17.88 -10.04
C LEU A 36 -9.59 -17.43 -9.08
N GLY A 37 -10.66 -16.81 -9.60
CA GLY A 37 -11.81 -16.43 -8.79
C GLY A 37 -12.42 -17.62 -8.04
N ALA A 38 -12.53 -18.78 -8.68
CA ALA A 38 -13.02 -20.00 -8.03
C ALA A 38 -12.11 -20.48 -6.89
N ILE A 39 -10.78 -20.40 -7.05
CA ILE A 39 -9.82 -20.71 -5.98
C ILE A 39 -10.00 -19.74 -4.81
N LEU A 40 -10.10 -18.44 -5.10
CA LEU A 40 -10.22 -17.40 -4.07
C LEU A 40 -11.62 -17.29 -3.44
N GLY A 41 -12.56 -18.16 -3.82
CA GLY A 41 -13.96 -18.06 -3.39
C GLY A 41 -14.66 -16.77 -3.86
N CYS A 42 -14.13 -16.14 -4.91
CA CYS A 42 -14.61 -14.87 -5.45
C CYS A 42 -15.34 -15.09 -6.78
N SER A 43 -16.62 -14.75 -6.82
CA SER A 43 -17.42 -14.84 -8.05
C SER A 43 -17.19 -13.68 -9.05
N SER A 44 -16.40 -12.67 -8.66
CA SER A 44 -16.07 -11.52 -9.50
C SER A 44 -14.83 -11.80 -10.34
N THR A 45 -14.87 -11.44 -11.63
CA THR A 45 -13.67 -11.40 -12.48
C THR A 45 -12.83 -10.15 -12.23
N GLN A 46 -13.40 -9.13 -11.57
CA GLN A 46 -12.66 -7.96 -11.11
C GLN A 46 -12.15 -8.23 -9.70
N LEU A 47 -10.93 -8.77 -9.64
CA LEU A 47 -10.23 -9.07 -8.41
C LEU A 47 -9.53 -7.79 -7.92
N SER A 48 -10.17 -7.09 -6.99
CA SER A 48 -9.60 -5.94 -6.27
C SER A 48 -9.65 -6.22 -4.77
N GLY A 49 -8.51 -6.51 -4.15
CA GLY A 49 -8.43 -6.86 -2.74
C GLY A 49 -7.24 -7.76 -2.43
N SER A 50 -7.24 -8.33 -1.24
CA SER A 50 -6.29 -9.35 -0.82
C SER A 50 -7.03 -10.57 -0.28
N TRP A 51 -6.54 -11.76 -0.56
CA TRP A 51 -7.14 -13.02 -0.10
C TRP A 51 -6.10 -13.83 0.66
N GLU A 52 -6.51 -14.37 1.81
CA GLU A 52 -5.75 -15.40 2.51
C GLU A 52 -5.83 -16.71 1.73
N LEU A 53 -4.74 -17.46 1.74
CA LEU A 53 -4.60 -18.72 1.01
C LEU A 53 -4.35 -19.86 1.99
N ASP A 54 -5.14 -20.90 1.89
CA ASP A 54 -4.85 -22.17 2.55
C ASP A 54 -3.85 -23.01 1.73
N PRO A 55 -3.22 -24.05 2.31
CA PRO A 55 -2.28 -24.90 1.57
C PRO A 55 -2.85 -25.55 0.31
N GLY A 56 -4.16 -25.80 0.26
CA GLY A 56 -4.86 -26.31 -0.91
C GLY A 56 -5.03 -25.24 -1.99
N ASP A 57 -5.29 -23.99 -1.62
CA ASP A 57 -5.31 -22.85 -2.54
C ASP A 57 -3.96 -22.68 -3.21
N ILE A 58 -2.86 -22.76 -2.45
CA ILE A 58 -1.49 -22.64 -2.98
C ILE A 58 -1.21 -23.70 -4.03
N GLN A 59 -1.61 -24.95 -3.77
CA GLN A 59 -1.44 -26.03 -4.73
C GLN A 59 -2.23 -25.80 -6.01
N ARG A 60 -3.52 -25.42 -5.89
CA ARG A 60 -4.37 -25.11 -7.05
C ARG A 60 -3.85 -23.93 -7.84
N LEU A 61 -3.40 -22.88 -7.15
CA LEU A 61 -2.84 -21.68 -7.76
C LEU A 61 -1.56 -21.97 -8.54
N GLY A 62 -0.69 -22.83 -8.00
CA GLY A 62 0.53 -23.26 -8.69
C GLY A 62 0.26 -23.95 -10.02
N ALA A 63 -0.85 -24.71 -10.12
CA ALA A 63 -1.25 -25.40 -11.34
C ALA A 63 -1.69 -24.45 -12.47
N ILE A 64 -2.28 -23.30 -12.13
CA ILE A 64 -2.80 -22.32 -13.09
C ILE A 64 -1.82 -21.17 -13.38
N CYS A 65 -0.68 -21.12 -12.65
CA CYS A 65 0.39 -20.17 -12.91
C CYS A 65 1.02 -20.38 -14.29
N ILE A 66 1.68 -19.34 -14.80
CA ILE A 66 2.44 -19.41 -16.06
C ILE A 66 3.91 -19.09 -15.82
N PRO A 67 4.82 -20.05 -16.05
CA PRO A 67 4.54 -21.48 -16.23
C PRO A 67 3.97 -22.13 -14.95
N PRO A 68 3.26 -23.28 -15.05
CA PRO A 68 2.83 -24.02 -13.87
C PRO A 68 4.02 -24.42 -13.01
N ARG A 69 3.89 -24.27 -11.69
CA ARG A 69 4.98 -24.55 -10.75
C ARG A 69 4.45 -24.80 -9.35
N GLU A 70 5.25 -25.50 -8.56
CA GLU A 70 5.05 -25.54 -7.12
C GLU A 70 5.37 -24.15 -6.52
N LEU A 71 4.46 -23.67 -5.67
CA LEU A 71 4.59 -22.40 -4.98
C LEU A 71 5.04 -22.66 -3.53
N ASP A 72 5.79 -21.73 -2.95
CA ASP A 72 6.19 -21.85 -1.54
C ASP A 72 4.93 -21.80 -0.65
N PRO A 73 4.68 -22.84 0.17
CA PRO A 73 3.50 -22.90 1.04
C PRO A 73 3.47 -21.81 2.13
N ARG A 74 4.58 -21.10 2.37
CA ARG A 74 4.60 -19.94 3.28
C ARG A 74 3.86 -18.72 2.72
N LEU A 75 3.69 -18.64 1.40
CA LEU A 75 3.06 -17.50 0.73
C LEU A 75 1.53 -17.51 0.92
N ASN A 76 1.08 -17.15 2.11
CA ASN A 76 -0.29 -17.27 2.59
C ASN A 76 -1.26 -16.14 2.18
N ARG A 77 -0.85 -15.18 1.35
CA ARG A 77 -1.73 -14.11 0.85
C ARG A 77 -1.50 -13.84 -0.64
N ILE A 78 -2.56 -13.51 -1.37
CA ILE A 78 -2.49 -13.01 -2.76
C ILE A 78 -3.17 -11.65 -2.89
N GLU A 79 -2.60 -10.79 -3.72
CA GLU A 79 -3.20 -9.52 -4.16
C GLU A 79 -2.89 -9.24 -5.64
N PRO A 80 -3.68 -8.41 -6.34
CA PRO A 80 -3.39 -7.97 -7.68
C PRO A 80 -2.05 -7.25 -7.73
N TRP A 81 -1.25 -7.50 -8.76
CA TRP A 81 -0.01 -6.77 -8.94
C TRP A 81 -0.30 -5.31 -9.24
N HIS A 82 0.50 -4.43 -8.65
CA HIS A 82 0.37 -2.99 -8.82
C HIS A 82 1.69 -2.41 -9.37
N PRO A 83 1.64 -1.46 -10.34
CA PRO A 83 2.84 -0.86 -10.94
C PRO A 83 3.80 -0.22 -9.94
N ILE A 84 3.33 0.16 -8.76
CA ILE A 84 4.19 0.67 -7.68
C ILE A 84 5.31 -0.31 -7.29
N ARG A 85 5.13 -1.62 -7.53
CA ARG A 85 6.13 -2.66 -7.27
C ARG A 85 7.29 -2.71 -8.26
N GLU A 86 7.27 -1.87 -9.29
CA GLU A 86 8.46 -1.63 -10.13
C GLU A 86 9.49 -0.74 -9.43
N THR A 87 9.13 -0.16 -8.28
CA THR A 87 10.05 0.64 -7.49
C THR A 87 11.21 -0.21 -6.98
N PRO A 88 12.47 0.21 -7.17
CA PRO A 88 13.65 -0.60 -6.82
C PRO A 88 13.93 -0.62 -5.31
N TYR A 89 12.98 -0.16 -4.50
CA TYR A 89 13.02 -0.11 -3.04
C TYR A 89 11.61 -0.29 -2.48
N LEU A 90 11.53 -0.62 -1.19
CA LEU A 90 10.25 -0.83 -0.51
C LEU A 90 9.52 0.51 -0.36
N VAL A 91 8.40 0.62 -1.07
CA VAL A 91 7.43 1.72 -0.96
C VAL A 91 6.10 1.12 -0.57
N HIS A 92 5.41 1.74 0.38
CA HIS A 92 3.95 1.63 0.63
C HIS A 92 3.26 0.31 0.23
N THR A 93 3.82 -0.82 0.63
CA THR A 93 3.39 -2.18 0.24
C THR A 93 3.18 -3.06 1.47
N ASN A 94 2.66 -2.46 2.56
CA ASN A 94 2.42 -3.13 3.84
C ASN A 94 3.72 -3.63 4.54
N PHE A 95 4.82 -2.92 4.31
CA PHE A 95 6.13 -3.11 4.97
C PHE A 95 6.43 -2.01 5.99
N GLU A 96 5.52 -1.04 6.19
CA GLU A 96 5.76 0.12 7.04
C GLU A 96 6.07 -0.29 8.47
N LEU A 97 5.25 -1.14 9.08
CA LEU A 97 5.45 -1.57 10.46
C LEU A 97 6.83 -2.21 10.68
N PRO A 98 7.23 -3.28 9.96
CA PRO A 98 8.55 -3.89 10.18
C PRO A 98 9.69 -2.90 9.93
N LEU A 99 9.61 -2.06 8.90
CA LEU A 99 10.63 -1.05 8.64
C LEU A 99 10.75 -0.01 9.76
N MET A 100 9.62 0.37 10.37
CA MET A 100 9.64 1.25 11.55
C MET A 100 10.22 0.52 12.77
N LEU A 101 9.86 -0.74 13.01
CA LEU A 101 10.40 -1.51 14.14
C LEU A 101 11.91 -1.77 14.03
N GLU A 102 12.44 -1.80 12.80
CA GLU A 102 13.87 -1.84 12.49
C GLU A 102 14.57 -0.46 12.56
N GLY A 103 13.82 0.63 12.75
CA GLY A 103 14.34 1.99 12.78
C GLY A 103 14.70 2.58 11.41
N ARG A 104 14.37 1.89 10.31
CA ARG A 104 14.70 2.29 8.94
C ARG A 104 13.66 3.21 8.32
N LYS A 105 12.44 3.21 8.86
CA LYS A 105 11.37 4.13 8.46
C LYS A 105 11.01 5.02 9.66
N PRO A 106 11.33 6.32 9.63
CA PRO A 106 11.07 7.22 10.75
C PRO A 106 9.62 7.69 10.84
N LEU A 107 8.87 7.66 9.71
CA LEU A 107 7.48 8.10 9.62
C LEU A 107 6.68 7.18 8.67
N ALA A 108 5.50 6.74 9.10
CA ALA A 108 4.48 6.15 8.25
C ALA A 108 3.18 6.97 8.33
N VAL A 109 2.50 7.09 7.19
CA VAL A 109 1.26 7.85 7.05
C VAL A 109 0.26 7.01 6.29
N PHE A 110 -0.94 6.88 6.86
CA PHE A 110 -2.08 6.21 6.23
C PHE A 110 -3.24 7.19 6.16
N GLN A 111 -3.95 7.22 5.03
CA GLN A 111 -5.08 8.12 4.82
C GLN A 111 -6.19 7.43 4.06
N ASP A 112 -7.43 7.61 4.53
CA ASP A 112 -8.61 7.31 3.72
C ASP A 112 -9.86 8.06 4.20
N ALA A 113 -10.94 7.96 3.44
CA ALA A 113 -12.29 8.22 3.88
C ALA A 113 -12.65 7.25 5.01
N TYR A 114 -13.15 7.79 6.11
CA TYR A 114 -13.42 7.06 7.35
C TYR A 114 -14.91 7.10 7.69
N PRO A 115 -15.52 6.02 8.19
CA PRO A 115 -14.91 4.73 8.56
C PRO A 115 -14.69 3.79 7.36
N VAL A 116 -13.55 3.10 7.37
CA VAL A 116 -13.25 1.98 6.44
C VAL A 116 -12.51 0.87 7.18
N GLU A 117 -12.88 -0.37 6.90
CA GLU A 117 -12.41 -1.56 7.61
C GLU A 117 -10.90 -1.75 7.49
N TRP A 118 -10.37 -1.72 6.26
CA TRP A 118 -8.94 -1.92 6.01
C TRP A 118 -8.06 -0.95 6.81
N LEU A 119 -8.46 0.32 6.93
CA LEU A 119 -7.68 1.30 7.68
C LEU A 119 -7.70 0.95 9.15
N THR A 120 -8.85 0.56 9.69
CA THR A 120 -9.00 0.14 11.09
C THR A 120 -8.08 -1.05 11.40
N GLU A 121 -8.17 -2.11 10.58
CA GLU A 121 -7.31 -3.28 10.72
C GLU A 121 -5.82 -2.95 10.61
N MET A 122 -5.46 -2.04 9.71
CA MET A 122 -4.09 -1.57 9.59
C MET A 122 -3.66 -0.92 10.91
N LEU A 123 -4.40 0.08 11.41
CA LEU A 123 -4.05 0.82 12.62
C LEU A 123 -3.92 -0.10 13.85
N ASP A 124 -4.76 -1.13 13.94
CA ASP A 124 -4.73 -2.13 15.02
C ASP A 124 -3.40 -2.91 15.04
N ARG A 125 -2.74 -3.13 13.90
CA ARG A 125 -1.41 -3.77 13.84
C ARG A 125 -0.34 -2.95 14.56
N PHE A 126 -0.48 -1.63 14.58
CA PHE A 126 0.47 -0.72 15.23
C PHE A 126 0.20 -0.53 16.73
N ASP A 127 -1.03 -0.78 17.18
CA ASP A 127 -1.48 -0.54 18.56
C ASP A 127 -0.60 -1.18 19.65
N PRO A 128 -0.14 -2.43 19.53
CA PRO A 128 0.78 -3.02 20.52
C PRO A 128 2.06 -2.19 20.68
N PHE A 129 2.62 -1.70 19.57
CA PHE A 129 3.88 -0.97 19.56
C PHE A 129 3.72 0.46 20.07
N VAL A 130 2.58 1.09 19.78
CA VAL A 130 2.20 2.38 20.37
C VAL A 130 2.02 2.26 21.88
N ARG A 131 1.28 1.26 22.36
CA ARG A 131 1.09 1.02 23.81
C ARG A 131 2.40 0.75 24.54
N SER A 132 3.35 0.09 23.88
CA SER A 132 4.68 -0.17 24.44
C SER A 132 5.63 1.04 24.41
N GLY A 133 5.23 2.17 23.81
CA GLY A 133 6.08 3.34 23.64
C GLY A 133 7.15 3.21 22.56
N ARG A 134 7.14 2.11 21.77
CA ARG A 134 8.07 1.91 20.65
C ARG A 134 7.74 2.78 19.44
N LEU A 135 6.49 3.22 19.31
CA LEU A 135 6.01 4.11 18.25
C LEU A 135 5.11 5.19 18.86
N VAL A 136 5.08 6.37 18.23
CA VAL A 136 4.14 7.44 18.56
C VAL A 136 3.07 7.52 17.48
N ARG A 137 1.79 7.59 17.89
CA ARG A 137 0.65 7.75 16.98
C ARG A 137 0.04 9.13 17.09
N ARG A 138 -0.29 9.75 15.96
CA ARG A 138 -1.16 10.93 15.87
C ARG A 138 -2.24 10.71 14.83
N ILE A 139 -3.51 10.89 15.21
CA ILE A 139 -4.65 10.85 14.29
C ILE A 139 -5.13 12.27 14.04
N ILE A 140 -5.35 12.61 12.77
CA ILE A 140 -5.93 13.88 12.34
C ILE A 140 -7.14 13.59 11.47
N ASP A 141 -8.30 13.98 11.95
CA ASP A 141 -9.55 13.88 11.21
C ASP A 141 -9.91 15.23 10.60
N THR A 142 -10.13 15.26 9.29
CA THR A 142 -10.55 16.44 8.54
C THR A 142 -11.99 16.24 8.06
N PRO A 143 -12.95 17.12 8.42
CA PRO A 143 -14.31 17.05 7.91
C PRO A 143 -14.35 17.12 6.38
N PHE A 144 -15.24 16.37 5.76
CA PHE A 144 -15.54 16.54 4.34
C PHE A 144 -16.13 17.93 4.05
N THR A 145 -15.78 18.48 2.90
CA THR A 145 -16.54 19.52 2.21
C THR A 145 -17.92 18.98 1.80
N ASP A 146 -18.86 19.87 1.47
CA ASP A 146 -20.20 19.43 1.02
C ASP A 146 -20.15 18.60 -0.26
N ALA A 147 -19.24 18.94 -1.18
CA ALA A 147 -19.01 18.17 -2.41
C ALA A 147 -18.47 16.76 -2.12
N GLU A 148 -17.53 16.61 -1.19
CA GLU A 148 -17.01 15.31 -0.78
C GLU A 148 -18.07 14.49 -0.05
N ARG A 149 -18.89 15.12 0.80
CA ARG A 149 -20.00 14.46 1.49
C ARG A 149 -21.02 13.89 0.51
N ALA A 150 -21.30 14.62 -0.58
CA ALA A 150 -22.15 14.14 -1.66
C ALA A 150 -21.51 12.99 -2.45
N ARG A 151 -20.19 13.02 -2.66
CA ARG A 151 -19.45 11.97 -3.38
C ARG A 151 -19.24 10.70 -2.56
N PHE A 152 -19.07 10.83 -1.26
CA PHE A 152 -18.71 9.77 -0.32
C PHE A 152 -19.74 9.65 0.83
N PRO A 153 -21.03 9.42 0.53
CA PRO A 153 -22.11 9.54 1.52
C PRO A 153 -22.07 8.49 2.63
N LYS A 154 -21.29 7.41 2.44
CA LYS A 154 -21.10 6.35 3.44
C LYS A 154 -19.97 6.64 4.43
N PHE A 155 -19.21 7.70 4.18
CA PHE A 155 -18.05 8.08 4.99
C PHE A 155 -18.31 9.44 5.64
N GLU A 156 -17.68 9.68 6.78
CA GLU A 156 -17.91 10.87 7.60
C GLU A 156 -16.88 11.97 7.35
N ARG A 157 -15.62 11.57 7.12
CA ARG A 157 -14.45 12.46 7.16
C ARG A 157 -13.25 11.82 6.46
N TRP A 158 -12.22 12.62 6.19
CA TRP A 158 -10.89 12.11 5.91
C TRP A 158 -10.17 11.82 7.22
N ARG A 159 -9.63 10.61 7.38
CA ARG A 159 -8.74 10.28 8.51
C ARG A 159 -7.32 10.14 7.99
N ARG A 160 -6.39 10.83 8.65
CA ARG A 160 -4.94 10.60 8.51
C ARG A 160 -4.39 10.06 9.81
N ALA A 161 -3.73 8.92 9.74
CA ALA A 161 -3.02 8.31 10.85
C ALA A 161 -1.52 8.38 10.59
N PHE A 162 -0.80 9.01 11.51
CA PHE A 162 0.64 9.14 11.50
C PHE A 162 1.23 8.24 12.57
N PHE A 163 2.30 7.54 12.21
CA PHE A 163 3.15 6.83 13.14
C PHE A 163 4.57 7.33 12.97
N ALA A 164 5.22 7.72 14.06
CA ALA A 164 6.62 8.13 14.08
C ALA A 164 7.41 7.27 15.06
N LEU A 165 8.71 7.16 14.83
CA LEU A 165 9.62 6.67 15.87
C LEU A 165 9.66 7.69 17.04
N PRO A 166 9.97 7.24 18.27
CA PRO A 166 10.26 8.15 19.36
C PRO A 166 11.34 9.16 18.94
N ASP A 167 11.17 10.42 19.34
CA ASP A 167 12.05 11.55 19.01
C ASP A 167 12.00 12.01 17.53
N GLU A 168 11.22 11.34 16.69
CA GLU A 168 10.99 11.70 15.29
C GLU A 168 9.59 12.34 15.07
N GLU A 169 8.87 12.71 16.14
CA GLU A 169 7.50 13.25 16.04
C GLU A 169 7.44 14.57 15.28
N TRP A 170 8.55 15.31 15.24
CA TRP A 170 8.68 16.55 14.48
C TRP A 170 8.37 16.36 12.99
N ARG A 171 8.57 15.15 12.45
CA ARG A 171 8.23 14.80 11.06
C ARG A 171 6.73 14.88 10.80
N ILE A 172 5.90 14.56 11.79
CA ILE A 172 4.44 14.68 11.69
C ILE A 172 4.06 16.15 11.51
N ASP A 173 4.64 17.03 12.32
CA ASP A 173 4.38 18.46 12.25
C ASP A 173 4.85 19.06 10.91
N ALA A 174 6.02 18.65 10.44
CA ALA A 174 6.54 19.05 9.13
C ALA A 174 5.66 18.54 7.98
N TYR A 175 5.16 17.30 8.04
CA TYR A 175 4.26 16.74 7.04
C TYR A 175 2.92 17.51 6.97
N VAL A 176 2.36 17.82 8.14
CA VAL A 176 1.13 18.63 8.24
C VAL A 176 1.37 20.04 7.68
N LEU A 177 2.54 20.63 7.93
CA LEU A 177 2.92 21.91 7.34
C LEU A 177 3.04 21.83 5.82
N ALA A 178 3.71 20.81 5.28
CA ALA A 178 3.83 20.57 3.84
C ALA A 178 2.45 20.45 3.18
N SER A 179 1.50 19.74 3.81
CA SER A 179 0.10 19.67 3.37
C SER A 179 -0.56 21.05 3.30
N LYS A 180 -0.34 21.92 4.29
CA LYS A 180 -0.87 23.29 4.31
C LYS A 180 -0.26 24.17 3.24
N VAL A 181 1.04 24.01 2.97
CA VAL A 181 1.73 24.71 1.87
C VAL A 181 1.15 24.25 0.54
N SER A 182 1.04 22.93 0.32
CA SER A 182 0.44 22.36 -0.90
C SER A 182 -0.97 22.88 -1.15
N ALA A 183 -1.79 23.08 -0.12
CA ALA A 183 -3.14 23.60 -0.27
C ALA A 183 -3.17 25.04 -0.83
N LYS A 184 -2.09 25.80 -0.66
CA LYS A 184 -1.95 27.19 -1.15
C LYS A 184 -1.19 27.29 -2.46
N THR A 185 -0.18 26.45 -2.66
CA THR A 185 0.76 26.56 -3.79
C THR A 185 0.54 25.50 -4.86
N GLY A 186 -0.31 24.52 -4.60
CA GLY A 186 -0.34 23.27 -5.36
C GLY A 186 0.83 22.36 -4.98
N TRP A 187 0.73 21.09 -5.38
CA TRP A 187 1.77 20.09 -5.21
C TRP A 187 2.85 20.25 -6.28
N ASN A 188 4.12 20.22 -5.88
CA ASN A 188 5.26 20.39 -6.77
C ASN A 188 6.41 19.44 -6.38
N GLU A 189 7.47 19.44 -7.17
CA GLU A 189 8.62 18.55 -6.93
C GLU A 189 9.28 18.77 -5.57
N ALA A 190 9.39 20.01 -5.11
CA ALA A 190 9.99 20.31 -3.81
C ALA A 190 9.18 19.70 -2.66
N LEU A 191 7.84 19.72 -2.76
CA LEU A 191 6.96 19.07 -1.79
C LEU A 191 7.00 17.54 -1.88
N GLU A 192 7.13 16.97 -3.09
CA GLU A 192 7.35 15.52 -3.28
C GLU A 192 8.63 15.05 -2.61
N ARG A 193 9.74 15.75 -2.85
CA ARG A 193 11.03 15.45 -2.22
C ARG A 193 10.96 15.60 -0.71
N MET A 194 10.34 16.68 -0.22
CA MET A 194 10.14 16.90 1.22
C MET A 194 9.33 15.79 1.86
N GLU A 195 8.23 15.37 1.24
CA GLU A 195 7.43 14.23 1.70
C GLU A 195 8.30 12.96 1.78
N GLY A 196 9.05 12.66 0.73
CA GLY A 196 9.90 11.48 0.71
C GLY A 196 10.97 11.51 1.81
N SER A 197 11.65 12.65 2.00
CA SER A 197 12.61 12.83 3.10
C SER A 197 11.96 12.68 4.48
N LEU A 198 10.73 13.17 4.67
CA LEU A 198 9.98 13.00 5.92
C LEU A 198 9.64 11.54 6.18
N LEU A 199 9.29 10.78 5.14
CA LEU A 199 9.05 9.33 5.19
C LEU A 199 10.32 8.49 5.36
N GLY A 200 11.50 9.12 5.28
CA GLY A 200 12.82 8.50 5.44
C GLY A 200 13.43 7.94 4.17
N TYR A 201 12.95 8.34 2.99
CA TYR A 201 13.59 7.97 1.73
C TYR A 201 14.86 8.80 1.49
N GLU A 202 15.88 8.13 0.98
CA GLU A 202 17.16 8.69 0.56
C GLU A 202 17.00 9.54 -0.71
N ASP A 203 17.97 10.42 -0.98
CA ASP A 203 17.91 11.36 -2.11
C ASP A 203 17.73 10.65 -3.46
N TRP A 204 18.46 9.55 -3.70
CA TRP A 204 18.32 8.78 -4.95
C TRP A 204 16.94 8.11 -5.09
N GLN A 205 16.29 7.74 -3.96
CA GLN A 205 14.93 7.19 -3.97
C GLN A 205 13.93 8.27 -4.37
N ASN A 206 14.11 9.48 -3.85
CA ASN A 206 13.32 10.66 -4.21
C ASN A 206 13.55 11.04 -5.68
N ASP A 207 14.80 11.04 -6.16
CA ASP A 207 15.14 11.28 -7.57
C ASP A 207 14.41 10.31 -8.49
N TRP A 208 14.50 9.00 -8.20
CA TRP A 208 13.84 7.97 -8.97
C TRP A 208 12.32 8.18 -9.04
N TRP A 209 11.70 8.55 -7.91
CA TRP A 209 10.26 8.77 -7.83
C TRP A 209 9.81 9.98 -8.64
N VAL A 210 10.55 11.10 -8.54
CA VAL A 210 10.32 12.32 -9.34
C VAL A 210 10.43 12.02 -10.84
N GLU A 211 11.47 11.29 -11.26
CA GLU A 211 11.67 10.89 -12.66
C GLU A 211 10.55 9.97 -13.16
N ARG A 212 10.10 9.01 -12.33
CA ARG A 212 8.96 8.14 -12.67
C ARG A 212 7.68 8.95 -12.88
N ARG A 213 7.37 9.90 -12.00
CA ARG A 213 6.19 10.78 -12.13
C ARG A 213 6.28 11.69 -13.35
N ALA A 214 7.47 12.17 -13.71
CA ALA A 214 7.67 12.94 -14.94
C ALA A 214 7.32 12.10 -16.18
N ARG A 215 7.90 10.90 -16.29
CA ARG A 215 7.62 9.94 -17.37
C ARG A 215 6.14 9.54 -17.45
N GLY A 216 5.51 9.29 -16.29
CA GLY A 216 4.07 8.98 -16.24
C GLY A 216 3.20 10.12 -16.79
N ARG A 217 3.51 11.36 -16.43
CA ARG A 217 2.82 12.55 -16.96
C ARG A 217 3.01 12.71 -18.47
N GLU A 218 4.22 12.51 -18.98
CA GLU A 218 4.52 12.54 -20.42
C GLU A 218 3.76 11.44 -21.19
N ALA A 219 3.58 10.28 -20.57
CA ALA A 219 2.81 9.16 -21.12
C ALA A 219 1.29 9.31 -20.95
N GLY A 220 0.78 10.40 -20.35
CA GLY A 220 -0.64 10.60 -20.08
C GLY A 220 -1.21 9.71 -18.97
N ILE A 221 -0.35 9.03 -18.19
CA ILE A 221 -0.73 8.21 -17.05
C ILE A 221 -0.99 9.16 -15.87
N ARG A 222 -2.20 9.10 -15.29
CA ARG A 222 -2.51 9.92 -14.11
C ARG A 222 -1.57 9.51 -12.97
N PRO A 223 -0.91 10.46 -12.31
CA PRO A 223 -0.10 10.12 -11.16
C PRO A 223 -1.02 9.62 -10.04
N GLU A 224 -0.72 8.43 -9.53
CA GLU A 224 -1.36 7.87 -8.34
C GLU A 224 -0.97 8.74 -7.13
N LYS A 225 -1.98 9.07 -6.32
CA LYS A 225 -1.83 9.64 -4.98
C LYS A 225 -2.47 8.67 -4.01
#